data_AF-A0A937VPT6-F1
#
_entry.id   AF-A0A937VPT6-F1
#
_cell.length_a   1.000
_cell.length_b   1.000
_cell.length_c   1.000
_cell.angle_alpha   90.00
_cell.angle_beta   90.00
_cell.angle_gamma   90.00
#
_symmetry.space_group_name_H-M   'P 1'
#
loop_
_entity.id
_entity.type
_entity.pdbx_description
1 polymer ?
#
loop_
_entity_poly.entity_id
_entity_poly.type
_entity_poly.pdbx_seq_one_letter_code
_entity_poly.pdbx_strand_id
1 'polypeptide(L)'
;MKDMEQGKADVAVMEKMKSQLSKEAEGATEIKDDFFAQTSKTMARLHPSRITLKVKEIIEETPSTKTLRMVSADGALPYFRAGQYINLFVNIGGVLTSRPYSISSAPEKPYYDITVRRMEPGFVSHYLLDKVKPGDTFESTGPNGGFYYEPIIDSSNLVFLAGGSGVTPFISIIRD
;
A
#
# COMPACT_ATOMS: atom_id res chain seq x y z
N MET A 1 -34.90 -0.95 35.80
CA MET A 1 -34.26 0.35 35.58
C MET A 1 -33.43 0.68 36.82
N LYS A 2 -32.25 0.07 36.96
CA LYS A 2 -31.21 0.35 37.97
C LYS A 2 -30.15 -0.72 37.76
N ASP A 3 -29.17 -0.40 36.92
CA ASP A 3 -27.85 -1.03 36.82
C ASP A 3 -27.07 -0.20 35.81
N MET A 4 -26.74 1.04 36.20
CA MET A 4 -25.97 1.95 35.37
C MET A 4 -25.16 2.91 36.24
N GLU A 5 -24.40 2.41 37.21
CA GLU A 5 -23.42 3.23 37.93
C GLU A 5 -22.33 2.35 38.57
N GLN A 6 -21.11 2.44 38.00
CA GLN A 6 -19.80 2.53 38.69
C GLN A 6 -18.67 1.90 37.86
N GLY A 7 -18.23 2.64 36.84
CA GLY A 7 -16.94 2.44 36.19
C GLY A 7 -16.03 3.64 36.47
N LYS A 8 -15.63 3.86 37.74
CA LYS A 8 -14.57 4.82 38.07
C LYS A 8 -13.28 4.03 38.22
N ALA A 9 -12.35 4.19 37.28
CA ALA A 9 -10.99 3.68 37.42
C ALA A 9 -10.41 4.18 38.76
N ASP A 10 -9.89 3.25 39.55
CA ASP A 10 -9.43 3.50 40.91
C ASP A 10 -8.22 4.46 40.88
N VAL A 11 -8.30 5.56 41.63
CA VAL A 11 -7.34 6.69 41.54
C VAL A 11 -5.91 6.23 41.86
N ALA A 12 -5.78 5.26 42.77
CA ALA A 12 -4.50 4.64 43.14
C ALA A 12 -3.84 3.86 41.99
N VAL A 13 -4.64 3.25 41.11
CA VAL A 13 -4.13 2.52 39.93
C VAL A 13 -3.58 3.52 38.92
N MET A 14 -4.26 4.65 38.72
CA MET A 14 -3.82 5.71 37.81
C MET A 14 -2.55 6.41 38.31
N GLU A 15 -2.41 6.63 39.61
CA GLU A 15 -1.17 7.18 40.19
C GLU A 15 0.01 6.23 40.04
N LYS A 16 -0.22 4.93 40.24
CA LYS A 16 0.82 3.91 40.05
C LYS A 16 1.27 3.80 38.59
N MET A 17 0.32 3.84 37.64
CA MET A 17 0.63 3.87 36.20
C MET A 17 1.41 5.13 35.82
N LYS A 18 1.01 6.31 36.30
CA LYS A 18 1.75 7.57 36.05
C LYS A 18 3.18 7.52 36.59
N SER A 19 3.36 6.95 37.79
CA SER A 19 4.70 6.79 38.38
C SER A 19 5.58 5.83 37.58
N GLN A 20 5.02 4.73 37.08
CA GLN A 20 5.76 3.81 36.18
C GLN A 20 6.13 4.47 34.86
N LEU A 21 5.18 5.13 34.20
CA LEU A 21 5.41 5.83 32.92
C LEU A 21 6.46 6.94 33.06
N SER A 22 6.47 7.67 34.19
CA SER A 22 7.48 8.69 34.48
C SER A 22 8.89 8.09 34.62
N LYS A 23 9.03 6.96 35.31
CA LYS A 23 10.32 6.26 35.46
C LYS A 23 10.84 5.68 34.14
N GLU A 24 9.95 5.21 33.28
CA GLU A 24 10.31 4.73 31.94
C GLU A 24 10.72 5.88 31.01
N ALA A 25 10.09 7.06 31.15
CA ALA A 25 10.43 8.25 30.39
C ALA A 25 11.79 8.86 30.79
N GLU A 26 12.22 8.74 32.06
CA GLU A 26 13.52 9.24 32.54
C GLU A 26 14.73 8.56 31.88
N GLY A 27 14.57 7.32 31.38
CA GLY A 27 15.62 6.60 30.64
C GLY A 27 15.54 6.78 29.12
N ALA A 28 14.50 7.45 28.62
CA ALA A 28 14.31 7.67 27.19
C ALA A 28 15.15 8.87 26.72
N THR A 29 15.88 8.67 25.63
CA THR A 29 16.56 9.79 24.96
C THR A 29 15.50 10.69 24.34
N GLU A 30 15.51 11.98 24.68
CA GLU A 30 14.54 12.94 24.18
C GLU A 30 14.69 13.07 22.66
N ILE A 31 13.67 12.65 21.92
CA ILE A 31 13.64 12.79 20.46
C ILE A 31 13.35 14.26 20.17
N LYS A 32 14.37 15.01 19.72
CA LYS A 32 14.23 16.42 19.37
C LYS A 32 13.12 16.60 18.33
N ASP A 33 12.29 17.63 18.47
CA ASP A 33 11.23 17.96 17.50
C ASP A 33 11.75 18.06 16.05
N ASP A 34 12.99 18.50 15.89
CA ASP A 34 13.66 18.61 14.59
C ASP A 34 13.88 17.24 13.93
N PHE A 35 14.03 16.16 14.69
CA PHE A 35 14.10 14.79 14.18
C PHE A 35 12.78 14.37 13.53
N PHE A 36 11.64 14.63 14.17
CA PHE A 36 10.33 14.33 13.60
C PHE A 36 10.07 15.16 12.35
N ALA A 37 10.40 16.46 12.36
CA ALA A 37 10.27 17.33 11.20
C ALA A 37 11.13 16.85 10.01
N GLN A 38 12.39 16.48 10.26
CA GLN A 38 13.29 15.93 9.24
C GLN A 38 12.80 14.58 8.72
N THR A 39 12.28 13.72 9.60
CA THR A 39 11.73 12.41 9.23
C THR A 39 10.48 12.58 8.36
N SER A 40 9.52 13.40 8.77
CA SER A 40 8.31 13.69 7.98
C SER A 40 8.64 14.30 6.62
N LYS A 41 9.62 15.21 6.56
CA LYS A 41 10.08 15.81 5.30
C LYS A 41 10.72 14.79 4.36
N THR A 42 11.49 13.85 4.92
CA THR A 42 12.11 12.76 4.15
C THR A 42 11.06 11.76 3.67
N MET A 43 10.11 11.39 4.54
CA MET A 43 8.99 10.51 4.18
C MET A 43 8.13 11.12 3.07
N ALA A 44 7.78 12.41 3.15
CA ALA A 44 7.00 13.08 2.11
C ALA A 44 7.69 13.09 0.75
N ARG A 45 9.03 13.14 0.74
CA ARG A 45 9.83 13.08 -0.49
C ARG A 45 9.90 11.67 -1.08
N LEU A 46 10.01 10.64 -0.23
CA LEU A 46 10.15 9.25 -0.66
C LEU A 46 8.80 8.57 -0.96
N HIS A 47 7.74 9.01 -0.28
CA HIS A 47 6.38 8.50 -0.39
C HIS A 47 5.40 9.67 -0.56
N PRO A 48 5.42 10.36 -1.71
CA PRO A 48 4.45 11.40 -2.00
C PRO A 48 3.03 10.84 -2.04
N SER A 49 2.05 11.68 -1.71
CA SER A 49 0.63 11.30 -1.69
C SER A 49 0.10 10.91 -3.08
N ARG A 50 0.71 11.47 -4.13
CA ARG A 50 0.42 11.18 -5.53
C ARG A 50 1.72 10.95 -6.29
N ILE A 51 1.69 9.99 -7.19
CA ILE A 51 2.77 9.69 -8.14
C ILE A 51 2.19 9.58 -9.55
N THR A 52 2.96 10.02 -10.54
CA THR A 52 2.63 9.80 -11.95
C THR A 52 3.33 8.53 -12.41
N LEU A 53 2.54 7.59 -12.91
CA LEU A 53 3.01 6.31 -13.44
C LEU A 53 2.85 6.29 -14.96
N LYS A 54 3.88 5.84 -15.66
CA LYS A 54 3.88 5.64 -17.09
C LYS A 54 3.88 4.14 -17.41
N VAL A 55 3.00 3.71 -18.29
CA VAL A 55 2.98 2.33 -18.80
C VAL A 55 4.22 2.14 -19.66
N LYS A 56 5.15 1.32 -19.20
CA LYS A 56 6.34 0.94 -19.95
C LYS A 56 6.06 -0.20 -20.91
N GLU A 57 5.29 -1.18 -20.45
CA GLU A 57 5.05 -2.44 -21.16
C GLU A 57 3.70 -3.02 -20.73
N ILE A 58 3.05 -3.73 -21.64
CA ILE A 58 1.82 -4.48 -21.37
C ILE A 58 2.11 -5.95 -21.68
N ILE A 59 1.96 -6.80 -20.66
CA ILE A 59 2.22 -8.23 -20.74
C ILE A 59 0.87 -8.95 -20.76
N GLU A 60 0.63 -9.79 -21.77
CA GLU A 60 -0.57 -10.60 -21.84
C GLU A 60 -0.38 -11.89 -21.03
N GLU A 61 -1.13 -12.03 -19.94
CA GLU A 61 -1.04 -13.21 -19.06
C GLU A 61 -2.03 -14.30 -19.52
N THR A 62 -3.26 -13.88 -19.82
CA THR A 62 -4.33 -14.75 -20.34
C THR A 62 -5.24 -13.93 -21.27
N PRO A 63 -6.15 -14.55 -22.04
CA PRO A 63 -7.11 -13.81 -22.87
C PRO A 63 -7.98 -12.79 -22.12
N SER A 64 -8.10 -12.92 -20.79
CA SER A 64 -8.89 -12.03 -19.94
C SER A 64 -8.06 -11.19 -18.98
N THR A 65 -6.74 -11.32 -18.97
CA THR A 65 -5.86 -10.71 -17.95
C THR A 65 -4.58 -10.17 -18.57
N LYS A 66 -4.22 -8.94 -18.25
CA LYS A 66 -2.94 -8.33 -18.65
C LYS A 66 -2.26 -7.72 -17.43
N THR A 67 -0.93 -7.72 -17.46
CA THR A 67 -0.09 -7.00 -16.50
C THR A 67 0.40 -5.72 -17.14
N LEU A 68 0.08 -4.59 -16.50
CA LEU A 68 0.60 -3.28 -16.87
C LEU A 68 1.86 -3.03 -16.06
N ARG A 69 3.01 -2.97 -16.74
CA ARG A 69 4.28 -2.60 -16.11
C ARG A 69 4.41 -1.09 -16.09
N MET A 70 4.43 -0.54 -14.90
CA MET A 70 4.38 0.89 -14.63
C MET A 70 5.71 1.37 -14.07
N VAL A 71 6.26 2.44 -14.63
CA VAL A 71 7.45 3.12 -14.12
C VAL A 71 7.06 4.52 -13.67
N SER A 72 7.82 5.12 -12.75
CA SER A 72 7.61 6.53 -12.39
C SER A 72 7.91 7.43 -13.59
N ALA A 73 7.04 8.41 -13.83
CA ALA A 73 7.27 9.45 -14.84
C ALA A 73 8.14 10.59 -14.30
N ASP A 74 8.14 10.80 -12.98
CA ASP A 74 8.70 11.99 -12.31
C ASP A 74 9.94 11.69 -11.44
N GLY A 75 10.47 10.45 -11.48
CA GLY A 75 11.68 10.10 -10.72
C GLY A 75 11.73 8.64 -10.29
N ALA A 76 12.12 8.39 -9.04
CA ALA A 76 12.10 7.04 -8.46
C ALA A 76 10.69 6.64 -8.03
N LEU A 77 10.41 5.34 -8.03
CA LEU A 77 9.20 4.81 -7.40
C LEU A 77 9.39 4.76 -5.88
N PRO A 78 8.34 5.09 -5.10
CA PRO A 78 8.36 4.84 -3.67
C PRO A 78 8.65 3.38 -3.36
N TYR A 79 9.26 3.10 -2.20
CA TYR A 79 9.37 1.73 -1.75
C TYR A 79 7.97 1.16 -1.40
N PHE A 80 7.78 -0.14 -1.55
CA PHE A 80 6.60 -0.85 -1.06
C PHE A 80 7.03 -2.17 -0.42
N ARG A 81 6.20 -2.69 0.49
CA ARG A 81 6.36 -4.06 0.98
C ARG A 81 5.52 -5.02 0.15
N ALA A 82 6.04 -6.23 -0.08
CA ALA A 82 5.37 -7.23 -0.89
C ALA A 82 3.96 -7.55 -0.33
N GLY A 83 2.93 -7.40 -1.18
CA GLY A 83 1.52 -7.53 -0.81
C GLY A 83 0.72 -6.22 -0.78
N GLN A 84 1.40 -5.07 -0.74
CA GLN A 84 0.74 -3.75 -0.79
C GLN A 84 0.08 -3.45 -2.14
N TYR A 85 -0.77 -2.42 -2.15
CA TYR A 85 -1.50 -1.98 -3.32
C TYR A 85 -1.33 -0.48 -3.57
N ILE A 86 -1.65 -0.04 -4.77
CA ILE A 86 -1.78 1.36 -5.13
C ILE A 86 -3.19 1.66 -5.61
N ASN A 87 -3.66 2.89 -5.43
CA ASN A 87 -4.92 3.34 -6.04
C ASN A 87 -4.62 3.99 -7.37
N LEU A 88 -5.05 3.39 -8.48
CA LEU A 88 -4.86 3.92 -9.83
C LEU A 88 -6.05 4.80 -10.21
N PHE A 89 -5.78 6.04 -10.59
CA PHE A 89 -6.79 7.00 -11.05
C PHE A 89 -6.89 6.95 -12.56
N VAL A 90 -8.11 6.75 -13.05
CA VAL A 90 -8.41 6.59 -14.47
C VAL A 90 -9.53 7.56 -14.83
N ASN A 91 -9.29 8.38 -15.85
CA ASN A 91 -10.31 9.26 -16.42
C ASN A 91 -10.88 8.61 -17.69
N ILE A 92 -12.16 8.25 -17.66
CA ILE A 92 -12.83 7.61 -18.79
C ILE A 92 -14.02 8.49 -19.19
N GLY A 93 -13.92 9.15 -20.35
CA GLY A 93 -15.00 9.99 -20.87
C GLY A 93 -15.37 11.17 -19.96
N GLY A 94 -14.41 11.73 -19.21
CA GLY A 94 -14.64 12.84 -18.28
C GLY A 94 -14.99 12.40 -16.85
N VAL A 95 -15.18 11.11 -16.60
CA VAL A 95 -15.42 10.56 -15.26
C VAL A 95 -14.11 10.08 -14.67
N LEU A 96 -13.62 10.78 -13.65
CA LEU A 96 -12.46 10.35 -12.88
C LEU A 96 -12.88 9.28 -11.85
N THR A 97 -12.27 8.11 -11.93
CA THR A 97 -12.51 7.02 -10.99
C THR A 97 -11.20 6.44 -10.48
N SER A 98 -11.22 5.81 -9.31
CA SER A 98 -10.04 5.22 -8.68
C SER A 98 -10.30 3.74 -8.36
N ARG A 99 -9.32 2.88 -8.60
CA ARG A 99 -9.39 1.47 -8.19
C ARG A 99 -8.09 1.03 -7.52
N PRO A 100 -8.17 0.28 -6.39
CA PRO A 100 -7.01 -0.33 -5.79
C PRO A 100 -6.55 -1.51 -6.65
N TYR A 101 -5.24 -1.60 -6.85
CA TYR A 101 -4.58 -2.75 -7.47
C TYR A 101 -3.35 -3.13 -6.66
N SER A 102 -3.28 -4.39 -6.23
CA SER A 102 -2.07 -4.95 -5.62
C SER A 102 -0.92 -4.89 -6.60
N ILE A 103 0.25 -4.53 -6.09
CA ILE A 103 1.49 -4.61 -6.87
C ILE A 103 1.86 -6.09 -6.95
N SER A 104 2.06 -6.63 -8.15
CA SER A 104 2.41 -8.04 -8.39
C SER A 104 3.89 -8.25 -8.71
N SER A 105 4.68 -7.18 -8.82
CA SER A 105 6.15 -7.23 -8.87
C SER A 105 6.74 -7.34 -7.46
N ALA A 106 8.02 -7.73 -7.40
CA ALA A 106 8.79 -7.71 -6.16
C ALA A 106 9.25 -6.28 -5.81
N PRO A 107 9.35 -5.92 -4.51
CA PRO A 107 9.84 -4.63 -4.02
C PRO A 107 11.18 -4.17 -4.61
N GLU A 108 12.10 -5.08 -4.94
CA GLU A 108 13.41 -4.68 -5.47
C GLU A 108 13.39 -4.26 -6.95
N LYS A 109 12.26 -4.41 -7.64
CA LYS A 109 12.14 -4.02 -9.05
C LYS A 109 11.94 -2.51 -9.21
N PRO A 110 12.54 -1.89 -10.25
CA PRO A 110 12.36 -0.46 -10.53
C PRO A 110 11.03 -0.16 -11.24
N TYR A 111 10.01 -0.99 -11.03
CA TYR A 111 8.69 -0.89 -11.65
C TYR A 111 7.62 -1.52 -10.78
N TYR A 112 6.39 -1.06 -10.94
CA TYR A 112 5.20 -1.72 -10.41
C TYR A 112 4.52 -2.50 -11.50
N ASP A 113 4.37 -3.81 -11.31
CA ASP A 113 3.49 -4.61 -12.16
C ASP A 113 2.08 -4.58 -11.54
N ILE A 114 1.09 -4.20 -12.34
CA ILE A 114 -0.32 -4.19 -11.96
C ILE A 114 -1.06 -5.17 -12.86
N THR A 115 -1.48 -6.29 -12.30
CA THR A 115 -2.20 -7.33 -13.05
C THR A 115 -3.70 -7.09 -12.97
N VAL A 116 -4.32 -6.81 -14.11
CA VAL A 116 -5.74 -6.51 -14.25
C VAL A 116 -6.43 -7.67 -14.95
N ARG A 117 -7.45 -8.22 -14.31
CA ARG A 117 -8.36 -9.19 -14.92
C ARG A 117 -9.64 -8.49 -15.35
N ARG A 118 -10.18 -8.88 -16.50
CA ARG A 118 -11.48 -8.42 -17.00
C ARG A 118 -12.57 -8.89 -16.05
N MET A 119 -13.37 -7.93 -15.58
CA MET A 119 -14.51 -8.18 -14.71
C MET A 119 -15.77 -7.69 -15.42
N GLU A 120 -16.86 -8.44 -15.31
CA GLU A 120 -18.18 -8.05 -15.81
C GLU A 120 -19.13 -7.87 -14.62
N PRO A 121 -19.85 -6.74 -14.48
CA PRO A 121 -19.78 -5.52 -15.29
C PRO A 121 -18.64 -4.58 -14.83
N GLY A 122 -17.59 -4.36 -15.65
CA GLY A 122 -16.36 -3.69 -15.18
C GLY A 122 -15.81 -2.58 -16.09
N PHE A 123 -16.35 -1.37 -15.98
CA PHE A 123 -15.97 -0.20 -16.78
C PHE A 123 -14.45 0.11 -16.79
N VAL A 124 -13.79 0.08 -15.64
CA VAL A 124 -12.35 0.39 -15.51
C VAL A 124 -11.48 -0.73 -16.08
N SER A 125 -11.81 -1.99 -15.78
CA SER A 125 -11.01 -3.13 -16.25
C SER A 125 -11.01 -3.24 -17.78
N HIS A 126 -12.14 -2.93 -18.43
CA HIS A 126 -12.21 -2.91 -19.90
C HIS A 126 -11.32 -1.82 -20.48
N TYR A 127 -11.39 -0.61 -19.93
CA TYR A 127 -10.54 0.49 -20.36
C TYR A 127 -9.05 0.13 -20.26
N LEU A 128 -8.62 -0.38 -19.09
CA LEU A 128 -7.23 -0.76 -18.84
C LEU A 128 -6.72 -1.87 -19.77
N LEU A 129 -7.60 -2.78 -20.21
CA LEU A 129 -7.21 -3.91 -21.06
C LEU A 129 -7.29 -3.63 -22.56
N ASP A 130 -8.23 -2.77 -22.98
CA ASP A 130 -8.58 -2.56 -24.39
C ASP A 130 -8.06 -1.24 -24.98
N LYS A 131 -7.87 -0.21 -24.14
CA LYS A 131 -7.54 1.15 -24.60
C LYS A 131 -6.13 1.58 -24.25
N VAL A 132 -5.60 1.10 -23.13
CA VAL A 132 -4.27 1.50 -22.64
C VAL A 132 -3.15 0.96 -23.52
N LYS A 133 -2.12 1.78 -23.72
CA LYS A 133 -0.94 1.46 -24.53
C LYS A 133 0.35 1.84 -23.78
N PRO A 134 1.49 1.21 -24.12
CA PRO A 134 2.79 1.69 -23.67
C PRO A 134 2.96 3.17 -24.02
N GLY A 135 3.42 3.95 -23.05
CA GLY A 135 3.55 5.40 -23.16
C GLY A 135 2.49 6.19 -22.38
N ASP A 136 1.31 5.59 -22.14
CA ASP A 136 0.22 6.25 -21.41
C ASP A 136 0.62 6.54 -19.95
N THR A 137 0.08 7.63 -19.41
CA THR A 137 0.35 8.08 -18.04
C THR A 137 -0.90 8.07 -17.19
N PHE A 138 -0.76 7.67 -15.93
CA PHE A 138 -1.80 7.63 -14.93
C PHE A 138 -1.33 8.25 -13.64
N GLU A 139 -2.24 8.87 -12.89
CA GLU A 139 -1.97 9.21 -11.51
C GLU A 139 -2.24 8.01 -10.60
N SER A 140 -1.46 7.89 -9.53
CA SER A 140 -1.68 6.90 -8.49
C SER A 140 -1.35 7.45 -7.11
N THR A 141 -1.82 6.80 -6.05
CA THR A 141 -1.26 7.03 -4.71
C THR A 141 0.12 6.39 -4.59
N GLY A 142 0.87 6.74 -3.55
CA GLY A 142 1.92 5.86 -3.05
C GLY A 142 1.37 4.48 -2.64
N PRO A 143 2.25 3.48 -2.47
CA PRO A 143 1.89 2.16 -1.93
C PRO A 143 1.22 2.25 -0.56
N ASN A 144 0.15 1.48 -0.37
CA ASN A 144 -0.64 1.46 0.85
C ASN A 144 -1.15 0.03 1.13
N GLY A 145 -1.73 -0.17 2.31
CA GLY A 145 -2.26 -1.44 2.78
C GLY A 145 -1.43 -2.03 3.93
N GLY A 146 -2.15 -2.63 4.89
CA GLY A 146 -1.57 -3.38 6.00
C GLY A 146 -1.38 -4.88 5.71
N PHE A 147 -1.69 -5.32 4.48
CA PHE A 147 -1.45 -6.69 4.04
C PHE A 147 -0.09 -6.74 3.34
N TYR A 148 0.93 -7.20 4.04
CA TYR A 148 2.27 -7.41 3.49
C TYR A 148 3.01 -8.48 4.26
N TYR A 149 4.03 -9.05 3.63
CA TYR A 149 4.98 -9.94 4.29
C TYR A 149 6.11 -9.13 4.93
N GLU A 150 6.44 -9.42 6.19
CA GLU A 150 7.56 -8.83 6.93
C GLU A 150 8.46 -9.96 7.46
N PRO A 151 9.60 -10.25 6.82
CA PRO A 151 10.45 -11.39 7.17
C PRO A 151 10.94 -11.42 8.63
N ILE A 152 10.97 -10.25 9.29
CA ILE A 152 11.38 -10.13 10.70
C ILE A 152 10.31 -10.66 11.66
N ILE A 153 9.03 -10.56 11.29
CA ILE A 153 7.88 -10.85 12.17
C ILE A 153 7.15 -12.13 11.71
N ASP A 154 7.10 -12.37 10.40
CA ASP A 154 6.33 -13.44 9.79
C ASP A 154 7.16 -14.72 9.58
N SER A 155 6.47 -15.87 9.61
CA SER A 155 7.07 -17.18 9.32
C SER A 155 7.53 -17.29 7.86
N SER A 156 8.64 -18.00 7.61
CA SER A 156 9.06 -18.37 6.26
C SER A 156 8.21 -19.48 5.63
N ASN A 157 7.45 -20.23 6.45
CA ASN A 157 6.54 -21.26 5.98
C ASN A 157 5.15 -20.67 5.77
N LEU A 158 4.86 -20.26 4.54
CA LEU A 158 3.63 -19.58 4.15
C LEU A 158 2.69 -20.50 3.36
N VAL A 159 1.38 -20.36 3.58
CA VAL A 159 0.33 -21.00 2.78
C VAL A 159 -0.54 -19.91 2.19
N PHE A 160 -0.65 -19.88 0.86
CA PHE A 160 -1.44 -18.89 0.12
C PHE A 160 -2.71 -19.53 -0.45
N LEU A 161 -3.87 -18.91 -0.20
CA LEU A 161 -5.14 -19.33 -0.76
C LEU A 161 -5.75 -18.17 -1.58
N ALA A 162 -5.71 -18.29 -2.90
CA ALA A 162 -6.22 -17.29 -3.84
C ALA A 162 -7.20 -17.87 -4.85
N GLY A 163 -8.12 -17.04 -5.32
CA GLY A 163 -8.97 -17.30 -6.48
C GLY A 163 -8.90 -16.13 -7.47
N GLY A 164 -8.80 -16.45 -8.77
CA GLY A 164 -8.76 -15.44 -9.84
C GLY A 164 -7.59 -14.46 -9.69
N SER A 165 -7.87 -13.15 -9.86
CA SER A 165 -6.87 -12.09 -9.72
C SER A 165 -6.43 -11.82 -8.27
N GLY A 166 -7.05 -12.46 -7.28
CA GLY A 166 -6.66 -12.37 -5.87
C GLY A 166 -5.29 -12.96 -5.56
N VAL A 167 -4.64 -13.63 -6.53
CA VAL A 167 -3.28 -14.15 -6.40
C VAL A 167 -2.20 -13.06 -6.43
N THR A 168 -2.52 -11.88 -6.96
CA THR A 168 -1.56 -10.79 -7.22
C THR A 168 -0.68 -10.37 -6.03
N PRO A 169 -1.20 -10.13 -4.81
CA PRO A 169 -0.34 -9.80 -3.67
C PRO A 169 0.55 -10.99 -3.26
N PHE A 170 0.10 -12.23 -3.44
CA PHE A 170 0.91 -13.41 -3.15
C PHE A 170 2.05 -13.58 -4.15
N ILE A 171 1.82 -13.24 -5.43
CA ILE A 171 2.90 -13.23 -6.43
C ILE A 171 3.99 -12.23 -6.05
N SER A 172 3.62 -11.06 -5.49
CA SER A 172 4.60 -10.12 -4.96
C SER A 172 5.40 -10.74 -3.82
N ILE A 173 4.73 -11.35 -2.84
CA ILE A 173 5.38 -11.98 -1.68
C ILE A 173 6.28 -13.17 -2.08
N ILE A 174 5.88 -13.95 -3.08
CA ILE A 174 6.67 -15.10 -3.57
C ILE A 174 7.94 -14.66 -4.31
N ARG A 175 7.93 -13.45 -4.91
CA ARG A 175 9.04 -12.94 -5.72
C ARG A 175 10.03 -12.09 -4.92
N ASP A 176 9.62 -11.58 -3.76
CA ASP A 176 10.46 -10.90 -2.77
C ASP A 176 11.40 -11.91 -2.09
#